data_AF-A0A2Z6LTK5-F1
#
_entry.id   AF-A0A2Z6LTK5-F1
#
_cell.length_a   1.000
_cell.length_b   1.000
_cell.length_c   1.000
_cell.angle_alpha   90.00
_cell.angle_beta   90.00
_cell.angle_gamma   90.00
#
_symmetry.space_group_name_H-M   'P 1'
#
loop_
_entity.id
_entity.type
_entity.pdbx_description
1 polymer ?
#
loop_
_entity_poly.entity_id
_entity_poly.type
_entity_poly.pdbx_seq_one_letter_code
_entity_poly.pdbx_strand_id
1 'polypeptide(L)'
;MVFGVAKEEDTITEEIMTKLTVTDEKEKEEEKKLSISSVEISSIGCLRKKKLLVLDLNGLLADIVSPPPKRAKPDAIVARKAIFKRPFYHEFLNFCFERFEVAVWSSRLKY
;
A
#
# COMPACT_ATOMS: atom_id res chain seq x y z
N MET A 1 58.33 21.80 22.53
CA MET A 1 57.66 21.56 23.82
C MET A 1 56.32 20.89 23.49
N VAL A 2 56.07 19.75 24.13
CA VAL A 2 55.05 18.74 23.82
C VAL A 2 53.70 19.10 24.46
N PHE A 3 52.69 18.27 24.20
CA PHE A 3 51.39 18.02 24.87
C PHE A 3 50.20 18.47 24.01
N GLY A 4 49.21 17.65 23.68
CA GLY A 4 48.92 16.26 24.03
C GLY A 4 47.51 15.92 23.51
N VAL A 5 47.32 14.71 23.01
CA VAL A 5 46.04 14.16 22.52
C VAL A 5 45.17 13.75 23.71
N ALA A 6 43.86 14.00 23.64
CA ALA A 6 42.85 13.22 24.37
C ALA A 6 41.67 12.96 23.42
N LYS A 7 41.52 11.68 23.03
CA LYS A 7 40.32 11.08 22.46
C LYS A 7 39.43 10.65 23.62
N GLU A 8 38.14 10.92 23.56
CA GLU A 8 37.17 10.48 24.57
C GLU A 8 35.94 9.93 23.86
N GLU A 9 36.05 8.70 23.35
CA GLU A 9 34.98 8.03 22.64
C GLU A 9 35.23 6.52 22.54
N ASP A 10 35.27 5.80 23.68
CA ASP A 10 35.41 4.33 23.68
C ASP A 10 34.67 3.59 24.82
N THR A 11 33.77 4.25 25.58
CA THR A 11 33.09 3.62 26.73
C THR A 11 31.66 3.14 26.47
N ILE A 12 31.03 3.51 25.36
CA ILE A 12 29.60 3.24 25.11
C ILE A 12 29.39 1.88 24.40
N THR A 13 30.39 1.35 23.72
CA THR A 13 30.27 0.15 22.86
C THR A 13 30.27 -1.16 23.64
N GLU A 14 30.92 -1.22 24.80
CA GLU A 14 31.02 -2.41 25.65
C GLU A 14 29.70 -2.72 26.40
N GLU A 15 28.95 -1.68 26.79
CA GLU A 15 27.68 -1.82 27.53
C GLU A 15 26.54 -2.38 26.63
N ILE A 16 26.63 -2.14 25.32
CA ILE A 16 25.64 -2.63 24.35
C ILE A 16 25.94 -4.08 23.96
N MET A 17 27.22 -4.48 23.92
CA MET A 17 27.64 -5.85 23.60
C MET A 17 27.24 -6.85 24.70
N THR A 18 27.17 -6.43 25.96
CA THR A 18 26.88 -7.31 27.10
C THR A 18 25.38 -7.52 27.38
N LYS A 19 24.47 -6.73 26.78
CA LYS A 19 23.02 -7.00 26.85
C LYS A 19 22.52 -7.97 25.77
N LEU A 20 23.42 -8.42 24.89
CA LEU A 20 23.10 -9.16 23.68
C LEU A 20 23.55 -10.63 23.72
N THR A 21 23.62 -11.27 24.89
CA THR A 21 23.71 -12.74 24.95
C THR A 21 23.00 -13.29 26.19
N VAL A 22 22.27 -14.40 25.97
CA VAL A 22 21.74 -15.39 26.95
C VAL A 22 20.36 -15.10 27.57
N THR A 23 19.32 -15.79 27.07
CA THR A 23 18.74 -17.01 27.69
C THR A 23 17.61 -17.58 26.82
N ASP A 24 17.91 -18.74 26.21
CA ASP A 24 17.18 -20.00 26.02
C ASP A 24 15.67 -20.12 25.74
N GLU A 25 15.41 -21.15 24.93
CA GLU A 25 14.22 -21.56 24.20
C GLU A 25 13.15 -22.29 25.05
N LYS A 26 11.87 -22.22 24.63
CA LYS A 26 11.01 -23.40 24.38
C LYS A 26 9.69 -23.07 23.65
N GLU A 27 9.31 -24.03 22.81
CA GLU A 27 8.19 -24.21 21.85
C GLU A 27 6.78 -23.80 22.38
N LYS A 28 5.73 -23.44 21.61
CA LYS A 28 5.09 -24.16 20.48
C LYS A 28 3.89 -23.34 19.91
N GLU A 29 3.66 -23.46 18.60
CA GLU A 29 2.39 -23.36 17.81
C GLU A 29 1.52 -22.09 17.70
N GLU A 30 1.09 -21.88 16.43
CA GLU A 30 -0.07 -21.12 15.90
C GLU A 30 -0.26 -19.67 16.36
N GLU A 31 -0.21 -18.65 15.50
CA GLU A 31 -1.04 -18.46 14.31
C GLU A 31 -0.23 -17.69 13.25
N LYS A 32 -0.47 -17.97 11.97
CA LYS A 32 0.13 -17.21 10.86
C LYS A 32 -0.50 -15.82 10.79
N LYS A 33 -0.05 -14.96 11.69
CA LYS A 33 -0.16 -13.51 11.65
C LYS A 33 0.33 -13.09 10.28
N LEU A 34 -0.60 -12.69 9.41
CA LEU A 34 -0.29 -12.09 8.10
C LEU A 34 0.50 -10.81 8.39
N SER A 35 1.80 -10.96 8.53
CA SER A 35 2.73 -9.87 8.67
C SER A 35 2.76 -9.19 7.31
N ILE A 36 1.97 -8.13 7.18
CA ILE A 36 2.30 -7.07 6.27
C ILE A 36 3.66 -6.58 6.77
N SER A 37 4.73 -7.08 6.16
CA SER A 37 6.06 -6.59 6.45
C SER A 37 6.00 -5.09 6.23
N SER A 38 6.22 -4.34 7.30
CA SER A 38 6.47 -2.92 7.19
C SER A 38 7.73 -2.82 6.34
N VAL A 39 7.53 -2.53 5.06
CA VAL A 39 8.62 -2.21 4.15
C VAL A 39 9.18 -0.92 4.69
N GLU A 40 10.27 -1.02 5.44
CA GLU A 40 11.12 0.11 5.73
C GLU A 40 11.51 0.72 4.38
N ILE A 41 11.02 1.92 4.13
CA ILE A 41 11.39 2.73 2.97
C ILE A 41 12.75 3.34 3.32
N SER A 42 13.76 2.49 3.39
CA SER A 42 15.13 2.88 3.61
C SER A 42 15.77 3.14 2.25
N SER A 43 16.27 4.37 2.12
CA SER A 43 17.22 4.84 1.10
C SER A 43 16.65 5.48 -0.17
N ILE A 44 16.73 6.80 -0.14
CA ILE A 44 16.88 7.76 -1.24
C ILE A 44 17.78 7.15 -2.34
N GLY A 45 17.21 6.85 -3.51
CA GLY A 45 18.00 6.49 -4.71
C GLY A 45 17.41 5.43 -5.63
N CYS A 46 16.44 4.64 -5.19
CA CYS A 46 15.71 3.73 -6.08
C CYS A 46 14.21 3.98 -5.90
N LEU A 47 13.64 4.87 -6.71
CA LEU A 47 12.20 4.93 -6.91
C LEU A 47 11.79 3.54 -7.41
N ARG A 48 11.35 2.66 -6.49
CA ARG A 48 10.80 1.37 -6.86
C ARG A 48 9.69 1.66 -7.85
N LYS A 49 9.87 1.20 -9.09
CA LYS A 49 8.87 1.39 -10.14
C LYS A 49 7.53 0.90 -9.60
N LYS A 50 6.52 1.77 -9.64
CA LYS A 50 5.15 1.40 -9.27
C LYS A 50 4.73 0.23 -10.15
N LYS A 51 4.02 -0.74 -9.56
CA LYS A 51 3.43 -1.83 -10.35
C LYS A 51 2.24 -1.29 -11.13
N LEU A 52 2.01 -1.83 -12.31
CA LEU A 52 0.81 -1.54 -13.09
C LEU A 52 -0.40 -2.26 -12.47
N LEU A 53 -1.42 -1.49 -12.10
CA LEU A 53 -2.72 -1.98 -11.64
C LEU A 53 -3.77 -1.68 -12.70
N VAL A 54 -4.32 -2.74 -13.30
CA VAL A 54 -5.37 -2.64 -14.31
C VAL A 54 -6.73 -2.82 -13.62
N LEU A 55 -7.58 -1.81 -13.67
CA LEU A 55 -8.90 -1.80 -13.05
C LEU A 55 -10.00 -2.00 -14.09
N ASP A 56 -10.92 -2.93 -13.81
CA ASP A 56 -12.22 -2.95 -14.49
C ASP A 56 -13.12 -1.83 -13.93
N LEU A 57 -13.98 -1.27 -14.79
CA LEU A 57 -14.94 -0.26 -14.40
C LEU A 57 -16.16 -0.87 -13.70
N ASN A 58 -16.66 -1.98 -14.23
CA ASN A 58 -17.94 -2.54 -13.80
C ASN A 58 -17.77 -3.44 -12.58
N GLY A 59 -18.48 -3.15 -11.49
CA GLY A 59 -18.43 -3.93 -10.25
C GLY A 59 -17.23 -3.60 -9.35
N LEU A 60 -16.19 -2.92 -9.86
CA LEU A 60 -15.11 -2.40 -9.02
C LEU A 60 -15.33 -0.93 -8.62
N LEU A 61 -15.44 -0.04 -9.60
CA LEU A 61 -15.56 1.42 -9.39
C LEU A 61 -16.99 1.91 -9.48
N ALA A 62 -17.79 1.32 -10.37
CA ALA A 62 -19.19 1.66 -10.53
C ALA A 62 -19.99 0.45 -10.99
N ASP A 63 -21.29 0.46 -10.71
CA ASP A 63 -22.25 -0.46 -11.31
C ASP A 63 -22.91 0.23 -12.51
N ILE A 64 -22.73 -0.35 -13.70
CA ILE A 64 -23.24 0.17 -14.97
C ILE A 64 -24.41 -0.71 -15.42
N VAL A 65 -25.62 -0.20 -15.22
CA VAL A 65 -26.86 -0.96 -15.42
C VAL A 65 -27.61 -0.46 -16.65
N SER A 66 -28.11 -1.40 -17.45
CA SER A 66 -29.00 -1.14 -18.56
C SER A 66 -30.08 -2.24 -18.62
N PRO A 67 -31.38 -1.89 -18.63
CA PRO A 67 -31.93 -0.53 -18.64
C PRO A 67 -31.79 0.17 -17.27
N PRO A 68 -31.81 1.53 -17.24
CA PRO A 68 -31.81 2.28 -15.98
C PRO A 68 -32.97 1.86 -15.06
N PRO A 69 -32.70 1.55 -13.78
CA PRO A 69 -33.75 1.16 -12.85
C PRO A 69 -34.66 2.35 -12.53
N LYS A 70 -35.98 2.11 -12.45
CA LYS A 70 -36.99 3.16 -12.19
C LYS A 70 -36.96 3.71 -10.76
N ARG A 71 -36.41 2.93 -9.81
CA ARG A 71 -36.51 3.20 -8.36
C ARG A 71 -35.24 3.80 -7.76
N ALA A 72 -34.18 3.95 -8.53
CA ALA A 72 -32.90 4.49 -8.06
C ALA A 72 -32.43 5.61 -9.01
N LYS A 73 -32.08 6.76 -8.43
CA LYS A 73 -31.48 7.85 -9.18
C LYS A 73 -30.02 7.49 -9.48
N PRO A 74 -29.60 7.42 -10.76
CA PRO A 74 -28.21 7.16 -11.08
C PRO A 74 -27.34 8.38 -10.82
N ASP A 75 -26.06 8.15 -10.55
CA ASP A 75 -25.07 9.22 -10.42
C ASP A 75 -24.75 9.85 -11.78
N ALA A 76 -24.78 9.05 -12.84
CA ALA A 76 -24.63 9.51 -14.21
C ALA A 76 -25.39 8.62 -15.19
N ILE A 77 -25.72 9.16 -16.36
CA ILE A 77 -26.32 8.40 -17.48
C ILE A 77 -25.43 8.57 -18.70
N VAL A 78 -24.94 7.46 -19.26
CA VAL A 78 -24.07 7.45 -20.45
C VAL A 78 -24.58 6.39 -21.42
N ALA A 79 -24.83 6.75 -22.68
CA ALA A 79 -25.30 5.84 -23.72
C ALA A 79 -26.51 4.97 -23.27
N ARG A 80 -27.50 5.62 -22.62
CA ARG A 80 -28.70 4.99 -22.02
C ARG A 80 -28.42 3.98 -20.89
N LYS A 81 -27.18 3.89 -20.40
CA LYS A 81 -26.81 3.10 -19.22
C LYS A 81 -26.78 4.01 -18.00
N ALA A 82 -27.36 3.54 -16.91
CA ALA A 82 -27.25 4.18 -15.59
C ALA A 82 -25.94 3.77 -14.93
N ILE A 83 -25.23 4.72 -14.34
CA ILE A 83 -23.99 4.50 -13.61
C ILE A 83 -24.25 4.81 -12.14
N PHE A 84 -23.93 3.86 -11.27
CA PHE A 84 -23.97 3.99 -9.83
C PHE A 84 -22.54 3.87 -9.29
N LYS A 85 -22.00 4.97 -8.78
CA LYS A 85 -20.64 5.02 -8.22
C LYS A 85 -20.59 4.17 -6.95
N ARG A 86 -19.49 3.45 -6.78
CA ARG A 86 -19.29 2.68 -5.56
C ARG A 86 -18.99 3.61 -4.38
N PRO A 87 -19.53 3.36 -3.17
CA PRO A 87 -19.13 4.10 -1.98
C PRO A 87 -17.61 4.06 -1.79
N PHE A 88 -17.02 5.18 -1.36
CA PHE A 88 -15.57 5.33 -1.11
C PHE A 88 -14.64 5.12 -2.32
N TYR A 89 -15.16 5.11 -3.56
CA TYR A 89 -14.33 4.89 -4.76
C TYR A 89 -13.20 5.94 -4.92
N HIS A 90 -13.42 7.16 -4.45
CA HIS A 90 -12.42 8.23 -4.51
C HIS A 90 -11.21 7.94 -3.61
N GLU A 91 -11.44 7.54 -2.36
CA GLU A 91 -10.36 7.18 -1.42
C GLU A 91 -9.59 5.95 -1.92
N PHE A 92 -10.32 4.96 -2.45
CA PHE A 92 -9.72 3.80 -3.09
C PHE A 92 -8.81 4.19 -4.28
N LEU A 93 -9.27 5.06 -5.17
CA LEU A 93 -8.47 5.52 -6.31
C LEU A 93 -7.24 6.30 -5.87
N ASN A 94 -7.36 7.18 -4.87
CA ASN A 94 -6.22 7.91 -4.32
C ASN A 94 -5.16 6.96 -3.76
N PHE A 95 -5.59 5.97 -2.98
CA PHE A 95 -4.72 4.89 -2.50
C PHE A 95 -4.04 4.15 -3.67
N CYS A 96 -4.77 3.86 -4.74
CA CYS A 96 -4.19 3.23 -5.93
C CYS A 96 -3.13 4.11 -6.59
N PHE A 97 -3.39 5.41 -6.79
CA PHE A 97 -2.45 6.32 -7.44
C PHE A 97 -1.17 6.56 -6.63
N GLU A 98 -1.24 6.49 -5.30
CA GLU A 98 -0.08 6.60 -4.43
C GLU A 98 0.90 5.43 -4.63
N ARG A 99 0.39 4.21 -4.85
CA ARG A 99 1.17 2.97 -4.79
C ARG A 99 1.38 2.28 -6.14
N PHE A 100 0.53 2.56 -7.12
CA PHE A 100 0.47 1.88 -8.41
C PHE A 100 0.42 2.88 -9.57
N GLU A 101 0.90 2.44 -10.73
CA GLU A 101 0.52 3.05 -12.00
C GLU A 101 -0.81 2.43 -12.39
N VAL A 102 -1.85 3.24 -12.58
CA VAL A 102 -3.21 2.73 -12.72
C VAL A 102 -3.66 2.85 -14.18
N ALA A 103 -4.10 1.74 -14.77
CA ALA A 103 -4.72 1.70 -16.08
C ALA A 103 -6.16 1.19 -15.96
N VAL A 104 -7.02 1.59 -16.89
CA VAL A 104 -8.39 1.12 -16.99
C VAL A 104 -8.50 0.13 -18.13
N TRP A 105 -9.10 -1.03 -17.87
CA TRP A 105 -9.50 -1.98 -18.89
C TRP A 105 -11.01 -2.16 -18.84
N SER A 106 -11.66 -2.20 -20.00
CA SER A 106 -13.05 -2.67 -20.07
C SER A 106 -13.22 -3.59 -21.26
N SER A 107 -13.97 -4.67 -21.08
CA SER A 107 -14.44 -5.53 -22.18
C SER A 107 -15.59 -4.89 -22.97
N ARG A 108 -16.12 -3.76 -22.51
CA ARG A 108 -17.25 -3.07 -23.13
C ARG A 108 -16.76 -2.29 -24.35
N LEU A 109 -17.57 -2.34 -25.42
CA LEU A 109 -17.32 -1.56 -26.64
C LEU A 109 -17.40 -0.06 -26.35
N LYS A 110 -16.52 0.70 -26.99
CA LYS A 110 -16.64 2.16 -27.05
C LYS A 110 -17.77 2.47 -28.04
N TYR A 111 -18.90 2.92 -27.51
CA TYR A 111 -20.07 3.31 -28.31
C TYR A 111 -19.90 4.72 -28.87
#